data_AF-A0A199V197-F1
#
_entry.id   AF-A0A199V197-F1
#
_cell.length_a   1.000
_cell.length_b   1.000
_cell.length_c   1.000
_cell.angle_alpha   90.00
_cell.angle_beta   90.00
_cell.angle_gamma   90.00
#
_symmetry.space_group_name_H-M   'P 1'
#
loop_
_entity.id
_entity.type
_entity.pdbx_description
1 polymer ?
#
loop_
_entity_poly.entity_id
_entity_poly.type
_entity_poly.pdbx_seq_one_letter_code
_entity_poly.pdbx_strand_id
1 'polypeptide(L)'
;MNSHCSVVATFLQVVLAAQIFCWTGQFIGHGVFEKRAPALLDNLSQAFLMAPFFVLLEILQKLFGYEPYPGFHANVSKRIEADRKEWQEKKQKKNS
;
A
#
# COMPACT_ATOMS: atom_id res chain seq x y z
N MET A 1 32.76 31.76 13.50
CA MET A 1 31.56 31.34 12.75
C MET A 1 31.82 30.03 12.01
N ASN A 2 32.47 29.06 12.67
CA ASN A 2 33.15 27.94 11.98
C ASN A 2 32.68 26.59 12.54
N SER A 3 32.39 26.55 13.84
CA SER A 3 31.90 25.34 14.53
C SER A 3 30.44 25.01 14.21
N HIS A 4 29.58 26.01 13.99
CA HIS A 4 28.17 25.78 13.64
C HIS A 4 27.99 25.21 12.22
N CYS A 5 28.88 25.57 11.27
CA CYS A 5 28.83 25.06 9.90
C CYS A 5 29.29 23.59 9.81
N SER A 6 30.28 23.20 10.63
CA SER A 6 30.82 21.83 10.65
C SER A 6 29.86 20.81 11.28
N VAL A 7 29.06 21.22 12.28
CA VAL A 7 28.02 20.37 12.87
C VAL A 7 26.84 20.18 11.92
N VAL A 8 26.39 21.23 11.22
CA VAL A 8 25.31 21.12 10.24
C VAL A 8 25.72 20.21 9.07
N ALA A 9 26.97 20.30 8.60
CA ALA A 9 27.49 19.44 7.54
C ALA A 9 27.52 17.95 7.91
N THR A 10 27.93 17.62 9.14
CA THR A 10 27.95 16.22 9.63
C THR A 10 26.53 15.67 9.84
N PHE A 11 25.61 16.49 10.34
CA PHE A 11 24.20 16.09 10.46
C PHE A 11 23.56 15.75 9.11
N LEU A 12 23.78 16.57 8.08
CA LEU A 12 23.26 16.27 6.74
C LEU A 12 23.80 14.96 6.17
N GLN A 13 25.09 14.65 6.39
CA GLN A 13 25.69 13.41 5.88
C GLN A 13 25.10 12.17 6.56
N VAL A 14 24.91 12.21 7.88
CA VAL A 14 24.31 11.08 8.62
C VAL A 14 22.84 10.91 8.24
N VAL A 15 22.09 12.01 8.12
CA VAL A 15 20.68 11.97 7.69
C VAL A 15 20.56 11.43 6.27
N LEU A 16 21.38 11.87 5.33
CA LEU A 16 21.38 11.37 3.95
C LEU A 16 21.77 9.89 3.86
N ALA A 17 22.79 9.46 4.60
CA ALA A 17 23.21 8.06 4.65
C ALA A 17 22.11 7.17 5.24
N ALA A 18 21.50 7.58 6.37
CA ALA A 18 20.38 6.88 6.98
C ALA A 18 19.16 6.85 6.05
N GLN A 19 18.88 7.94 5.32
CA GLN A 19 17.77 8.00 4.37
C GLN A 19 17.95 7.02 3.21
N ILE A 20 19.14 6.95 2.62
CA ILE A 20 19.45 6.00 1.54
C ILE A 20 19.39 4.57 2.07
N PHE A 21 19.92 4.28 3.25
CA PHE A 21 19.92 2.94 3.82
C PHE A 21 18.51 2.48 4.21
N CYS A 22 17.70 3.37 4.81
CA CYS A 22 16.32 3.10 5.20
C CYS A 22 15.41 2.95 3.97
N TRP A 23 15.62 3.75 2.92
CA TRP A 23 14.92 3.62 1.64
C TRP A 23 15.30 2.33 0.91
N THR A 24 16.59 1.96 0.91
CA THR A 24 17.07 0.69 0.33
C THR A 24 16.49 -0.50 1.09
N GLY A 25 16.41 -0.43 2.43
CA GLY A 25 15.76 -1.43 3.26
C GLY A 25 14.25 -1.53 3.01
N GLN A 26 13.56 -0.40 2.80
CA GLN A 26 12.15 -0.39 2.37
C GLN A 26 11.95 -1.05 1.01
N PHE A 27 12.81 -0.74 0.04
CA PHE A 27 12.75 -1.33 -1.31
C PHE A 27 13.06 -2.83 -1.32
N ILE A 28 14.06 -3.26 -0.55
CA ILE A 28 14.44 -4.67 -0.45
C ILE A 28 13.40 -5.44 0.36
N GLY A 29 12.93 -4.90 1.48
CA GLY A 29 11.90 -5.53 2.31
C GLY A 29 10.57 -5.73 1.55
N HIS A 30 10.07 -4.71 0.86
CA HIS A 30 8.86 -4.85 0.04
C HIS A 30 9.10 -5.63 -1.25
N GLY A 31 10.23 -5.41 -1.93
CA GLY A 31 10.52 -6.03 -3.23
C GLY A 31 10.83 -7.53 -3.16
N VAL A 32 11.55 -7.97 -2.12
CA VAL A 32 11.98 -9.37 -1.96
C VAL A 32 10.89 -10.22 -1.30
N PHE A 33 10.11 -9.69 -0.37
CA PHE A 33 9.13 -10.48 0.38
C PHE A 33 7.78 -10.65 -0.33
N GLU A 34 7.42 -9.77 -1.27
CA GLU A 34 6.13 -9.86 -1.97
C GLU A 34 6.20 -10.25 -3.46
N LYS A 35 7.38 -10.24 -4.12
CA LYS A 35 7.57 -10.61 -5.56
C LYS A 35 6.47 -10.13 -6.51
N ARG A 36 5.83 -9.01 -6.20
CA ARG A 36 4.81 -8.35 -7.03
C ARG A 36 5.35 -6.93 -7.22
N ALA A 37 5.55 -6.52 -8.47
CA ALA A 37 5.58 -5.08 -8.74
C ALA A 37 4.32 -4.50 -8.08
N PRO A 38 4.42 -3.44 -7.27
CA PRO A 38 3.32 -2.99 -6.45
C PRO A 38 2.13 -2.62 -7.33
N ALA A 39 1.19 -3.54 -7.49
CA ALA A 39 -0.08 -3.32 -8.18
C ALA A 39 -0.96 -2.30 -7.44
N LEU A 40 -0.57 -1.98 -6.21
CA LEU A 40 -1.02 -0.84 -5.44
C LEU A 40 -0.35 0.47 -5.87
N LEU A 41 0.90 0.50 -6.35
CA LEU A 41 1.52 1.73 -6.86
C LEU A 41 1.04 2.13 -8.26
N ASP A 42 0.59 1.18 -9.09
CA ASP A 42 -0.01 1.48 -10.41
C ASP A 42 -1.38 2.18 -10.31
N ASN A 43 -2.10 1.99 -9.20
CA ASN A 43 -3.38 2.65 -8.91
C ASN A 43 -3.39 3.21 -7.48
N LEU A 44 -2.26 3.72 -6.98
CA LEU A 44 -2.13 4.10 -5.56
C LEU A 44 -3.05 5.24 -5.21
N SER A 45 -3.16 6.23 -6.10
CA SER A 45 -4.11 7.33 -5.94
C SER A 45 -5.53 6.79 -5.78
N GLN A 46 -5.94 5.83 -6.60
CA GLN A 46 -7.27 5.22 -6.53
C GLN A 46 -7.44 4.37 -5.26
N ALA A 47 -6.48 3.52 -4.92
CA ALA A 47 -6.54 2.66 -3.74
C ALA A 47 -6.45 3.47 -2.44
N PHE A 48 -5.65 4.53 -2.42
CA PHE A 48 -5.47 5.43 -1.28
C PHE A 48 -6.69 6.33 -1.08
N LEU A 49 -7.38 6.73 -2.16
CA LEU A 49 -8.68 7.39 -2.05
C LEU A 49 -9.75 6.39 -1.61
N MET A 50 -9.82 5.18 -2.19
CA MET A 50 -10.86 4.20 -1.88
C MET A 50 -10.73 3.54 -0.51
N ALA A 51 -9.52 3.35 0.02
CA ALA A 51 -9.32 2.65 1.29
C ALA A 51 -9.99 3.37 2.48
N PRO A 52 -9.84 4.70 2.67
CA PRO A 52 -10.59 5.46 3.67
C PRO A 52 -12.10 5.35 3.50
N PHE A 53 -12.62 5.43 2.27
CA PHE A 53 -14.06 5.28 2.01
C PHE A 53 -14.56 3.88 2.34
N PHE A 54 -13.79 2.84 2.02
CA PHE A 54 -14.15 1.46 2.32
C PHE A 54 -14.24 1.21 3.82
N VAL A 55 -13.25 1.67 4.60
CA VAL A 55 -13.24 1.56 6.06
C VAL A 55 -14.38 2.37 6.68
N LEU A 56 -14.66 3.57 6.18
CA LEU A 56 -15.78 4.38 6.63
C LEU A 56 -17.12 3.66 6.39
N LEU A 57 -17.34 3.12 5.19
CA LEU A 57 -18.54 2.35 4.86
C LEU A 57 -18.66 1.07 5.71
N GLU A 58 -17.55 0.38 5.98
CA GLU A 58 -17.55 -0.80 6.84
C GLU A 58 -17.92 -0.47 8.29
N ILE A 59 -17.42 0.65 8.83
CA ILE A 59 -17.76 1.13 10.18
C ILE A 59 -19.23 1.57 10.22
N LEU A 60 -19.68 2.34 9.24
CA LEU A 60 -21.09 2.75 9.12
C LEU A 60 -22.01 1.53 9.04
N GLN A 61 -21.62 0.49 8.31
CA GLN A 61 -22.42 -0.72 8.22
C GLN A 61 -22.39 -1.53 9.52
N LYS A 62 -21.23 -1.67 10.17
CA LYS A 62 -21.12 -2.41 11.44
C LYS A 62 -21.80 -1.73 12.62
N LEU A 63 -21.75 -0.39 12.68
CA LEU A 63 -22.28 0.37 13.81
C LEU A 63 -23.69 0.91 13.59
N PHE A 64 -24.04 1.28 12.35
CA PHE A 64 -25.34 1.88 12.02
C PHE A 64 -26.19 1.00 11.09
N GLY A 65 -25.69 -0.15 10.61
CA GLY A 65 -26.41 -0.98 9.65
C GLY A 65 -26.60 -0.30 8.30
N TYR A 66 -25.80 0.73 7.99
CA TYR A 66 -25.92 1.50 6.76
C TYR A 66 -25.50 0.66 5.55
N GLU A 67 -26.45 0.39 4.67
CA GLU A 67 -26.23 -0.28 3.40
C GLU A 67 -26.45 0.73 2.27
N PRO A 68 -25.41 1.13 1.50
CA PRO A 68 -25.50 2.18 0.49
C PRO A 68 -26.59 1.93 -0.56
N TYR A 69 -26.81 0.66 -0.90
CA TYR A 69 -27.91 0.17 -1.74
C TYR A 69 -28.09 -1.33 -1.52
N PRO A 70 -29.31 -1.88 -1.69
CA PRO A 70 -29.59 -3.28 -1.41
C PRO A 70 -28.67 -4.21 -2.21
N GLY A 71 -27.91 -5.05 -1.50
CA GLY A 71 -26.98 -6.02 -2.08
C GLY A 71 -25.57 -5.48 -2.36
N PHE A 72 -25.23 -4.26 -1.89
CA PHE A 72 -23.89 -3.68 -2.04
C PHE A 72 -22.79 -4.62 -1.53
N HIS A 73 -22.93 -5.14 -0.32
CA HIS A 73 -21.93 -6.02 0.29
C HIS A 73 -21.72 -7.31 -0.50
N ALA A 74 -22.81 -7.96 -0.92
CA ALA A 74 -22.74 -9.18 -1.71
C ALA A 74 -22.02 -8.94 -3.06
N ASN A 75 -22.27 -7.81 -3.70
CA ASN A 75 -21.63 -7.45 -4.97
C ASN A 75 -20.14 -7.12 -4.80
N VAL A 76 -19.78 -6.42 -3.72
CA VAL A 76 -18.39 -6.11 -3.37
C VAL A 76 -17.60 -7.38 -3.07
N SER A 77 -18.13 -8.28 -2.24
CA SER A 77 -17.48 -9.56 -1.92
C SER A 77 -17.25 -10.41 -3.16
N LYS A 78 -18.24 -10.49 -4.06
CA LYS A 78 -18.12 -11.22 -5.33
C LYS A 78 -16.99 -10.68 -6.22
N ARG A 79 -16.84 -9.36 -6.32
CA ARG A 79 -15.75 -8.73 -7.10
C ARG A 79 -14.38 -9.01 -6.47
N ILE A 80 -14.26 -8.91 -5.15
CA ILE A 80 -13.01 -9.23 -4.44
C ILE A 80 -12.58 -10.68 -4.66
N GLU A 81 -13.52 -11.63 -4.62
CA GLU A 81 -13.24 -13.04 -4.88
C GLU A 81 -12.83 -13.31 -6.33
N ALA A 82 -13.53 -12.68 -7.29
CA ALA A 82 -13.18 -12.77 -8.71
C ALA A 82 -11.76 -12.25 -8.97
N ASP A 83 -11.42 -11.07 -8.44
CA ASP A 83 -10.10 -10.46 -8.57
C ASP A 83 -9.00 -11.33 -7.93
N ARG A 84 -9.28 -11.93 -6.77
CA ARG A 84 -8.36 -12.86 -6.10
C ARG A 84 -8.12 -14.10 -6.95
N LYS A 85 -9.17 -14.67 -7.53
CA LYS A 85 -9.08 -15.86 -8.37
C LYS A 85 -8.29 -15.57 -9.65
N GLU A 86 -8.59 -14.48 -10.33
CA GLU A 86 -7.86 -14.06 -11.53
C GLU A 86 -6.37 -13.81 -11.22
N TRP A 87 -6.06 -13.25 -10.05
CA TRP A 87 -4.67 -13.09 -9.62
C TRP A 87 -3.96 -14.42 -9.38
N GLN A 88 -4.62 -15.39 -8.74
CA GLN A 88 -4.06 -16.72 -8.50
C GLN A 88 -3.81 -17.45 -9.82
N GLU A 89 -4.74 -17.39 -10.77
CA GLU A 89 -4.61 -17.99 -12.10
C GLU A 89 -3.48 -17.35 -12.92
N LYS A 90 -3.37 -16.02 -12.91
CA LYS A 90 -2.24 -15.30 -13.52
C LYS A 90 -0.91 -15.69 -12.88
N LYS A 91 -0.88 -15.93 -11.57
CA LYS A 91 0.32 -16.37 -10.85
C LYS A 91 0.70 -17.80 -11.23
N GLN A 92 -0.26 -18.72 -11.38
CA GLN A 92 0.01 -20.09 -11.81
C GLN A 92 0.48 -20.18 -13.27
N LYS A 93 -0.13 -19.42 -14.19
CA LYS A 93 0.33 -19.35 -15.60
C LYS A 93 1.73 -18.76 -15.78
N LYS A 94 2.17 -17.88 -14.87
CA LYS A 94 3.52 -17.30 -14.91
C LYS A 94 4.59 -18.25 -14.33
N ASN A 95 4.17 -19.24 -13.56
CA ASN A 95 5.03 -20.21 -12.88
C ASN A 95 5.09 -21.58 -13.58
N SER A 96 4.37 -21.75 -14.69
CA SER A 96 4.32 -22.97 -15.51
C SER A 96 4.89 -22.69 -16.90
#